data_AF-A0A533V7X1-F1
#
_entry.id   AF-A0A533V7X1-F1
#
_cell.length_a   1.000
_cell.length_b   1.000
_cell.length_c   1.000
_cell.angle_alpha   90.00
_cell.angle_beta   90.00
_cell.angle_gamma   90.00
#
_symmetry.space_group_name_H-M   'P 1'
#
loop_
_entity.id
_entity.type
_entity.pdbx_description
1 polymer ?
#
loop_
_entity_poly.entity_id
_entity_poly.type
_entity_poly.pdbx_seq_one_letter_code
_entity_poly.pdbx_strand_id
1 'polypeptide(L)'
;MSYKKSLHLIVIASALLSLIIVATTNSNLTFAQNDKFKAKLKGDNEVPAVSTTATGKAKFKVKDDAITYKINITGITDVKMAHIHAGNEGENGDPIVDLLKSGNQNKSQDGVIIGGEITASDLEGSMSGKALTDLQSAMASEGTYVNIHTSEHPDGEIRGQIKVSGNATETSSLDATATG
;
A
#
# COMPACT_ATOMS: atom_id res chain seq x y z
N MET A 1 -9.45 74.98 -57.64
CA MET A 1 -10.12 75.55 -56.45
C MET A 1 -9.69 74.73 -55.24
N SER A 2 -9.06 75.38 -54.25
CA SER A 2 -8.82 75.02 -52.83
C SER A 2 -9.32 73.65 -52.29
N TYR A 3 -8.67 72.89 -51.41
CA TYR A 3 -7.93 73.20 -50.17
C TYR A 3 -7.00 72.02 -49.76
N LYS A 4 -5.99 72.31 -48.93
CA LYS A 4 -4.95 71.40 -48.39
C LYS A 4 -5.42 70.53 -47.20
N LYS A 5 -4.68 69.43 -46.97
CA LYS A 5 -4.32 68.76 -45.69
C LYS A 5 -5.45 68.18 -44.81
N SER A 6 -5.32 66.90 -44.44
CA SER A 6 -4.87 66.51 -43.09
C SER A 6 -4.85 64.99 -42.90
N LEU A 7 -3.72 64.52 -42.39
CA LEU A 7 -3.44 63.20 -41.85
C LEU A 7 -4.17 63.03 -40.52
N HIS A 8 -4.98 61.98 -40.33
CA HIS A 8 -5.27 61.44 -39.00
C HIS A 8 -5.35 59.92 -39.03
N LEU A 9 -4.44 59.31 -38.26
CA LEU A 9 -4.47 57.93 -37.83
C LEU A 9 -5.83 57.61 -37.19
N ILE A 10 -6.46 56.51 -37.60
CA ILE A 10 -7.36 55.77 -36.73
C ILE A 10 -6.84 54.33 -36.69
N VAL A 11 -6.18 54.02 -35.58
CA VAL A 11 -5.78 52.69 -35.15
C VAL A 11 -7.07 51.93 -34.85
N ILE A 12 -7.38 50.87 -35.60
CA ILE A 12 -8.40 49.88 -35.20
C ILE A 12 -7.70 48.54 -35.06
N ALA A 13 -7.66 48.11 -33.80
CA ALA A 13 -7.08 46.89 -33.30
C ALA A 13 -7.71 45.65 -33.92
N SER A 14 -6.88 44.67 -34.28
CA SER A 14 -7.22 43.25 -34.26
C SER A 14 -5.95 42.41 -34.48
N ALA A 15 -5.07 42.38 -33.49
CA ALA A 15 -4.01 41.39 -33.44
C ALA A 15 -4.52 40.13 -32.73
N LEU A 16 -5.07 39.21 -33.52
CA LEU A 16 -5.17 37.80 -33.13
C LEU A 16 -3.83 37.15 -33.49
N LEU A 17 -2.99 36.88 -32.49
CA LEU A 17 -2.13 35.72 -32.58
C LEU A 17 -1.92 35.12 -31.18
N SER A 18 -2.58 33.99 -31.02
CA SER A 18 -2.67 33.16 -29.84
C SER A 18 -1.32 32.82 -29.23
N LEU A 19 -1.27 33.01 -27.91
CA LEU A 19 -0.24 32.60 -26.98
C LEU A 19 -0.15 31.06 -26.94
N ILE A 20 0.92 30.47 -27.49
CA ILE A 20 1.24 29.06 -27.24
C ILE A 20 2.20 29.03 -26.05
N ILE A 21 1.64 28.88 -24.84
CA ILE A 21 2.42 28.46 -23.68
C ILE A 21 2.57 26.95 -23.79
N VAL A 22 3.70 26.47 -24.31
CA VAL A 22 4.10 25.07 -24.13
C VAL A 22 4.49 24.90 -22.67
N ALA A 23 3.55 24.50 -21.82
CA ALA A 23 3.86 24.02 -20.49
C ALA A 23 4.45 22.62 -20.62
N THR A 24 5.79 22.51 -20.58
CA THR A 24 6.45 21.22 -20.38
C THR A 24 6.22 20.80 -18.94
N THR A 25 5.27 19.88 -18.71
CA THR A 25 5.14 19.24 -17.40
C THR A 25 6.33 18.32 -17.21
N ASN A 26 7.35 18.79 -16.48
CA ASN A 26 8.35 17.90 -15.90
C ASN A 26 7.64 17.01 -14.88
N SER A 27 7.31 15.78 -15.29
CA SER A 27 6.88 14.73 -14.37
C SER A 27 8.06 14.44 -13.45
N ASN A 28 8.07 15.05 -12.26
CA ASN A 28 8.93 14.57 -11.18
C ASN A 28 8.42 13.16 -10.81
N LEU A 29 8.99 12.13 -11.44
CA LEU A 29 8.81 10.75 -11.05
C LEU A 29 9.45 10.60 -9.67
N THR A 30 8.65 10.81 -8.64
CA THR A 30 9.00 10.38 -7.29
C THR A 30 9.10 8.86 -7.34
N PHE A 31 10.27 8.30 -7.03
CA PHE A 31 10.43 6.86 -6.81
C PHE A 31 9.65 6.45 -5.56
N ALA A 32 8.33 6.38 -5.66
CA ALA A 32 7.52 5.64 -4.72
C ALA A 32 7.86 4.16 -4.95
N GLN A 33 8.70 3.60 -4.09
CA GLN A 33 8.95 2.17 -4.00
C GLN A 33 7.61 1.48 -3.70
N ASN A 34 6.88 1.10 -4.76
CA ASN A 34 5.48 0.70 -4.72
C ASN A 34 5.35 -0.60 -3.90
N ASP A 35 4.69 -0.54 -2.75
CA ASP A 35 4.40 -1.74 -1.94
C ASP A 35 3.57 -2.69 -2.80
N LYS A 36 3.98 -3.94 -3.00
CA LYS A 36 3.24 -4.91 -3.83
C LYS A 36 2.02 -5.46 -3.10
N PHE A 37 2.13 -5.70 -1.80
CA PHE A 37 1.04 -6.17 -0.96
C PHE A 37 0.88 -5.33 0.30
N LYS A 38 -0.32 -5.37 0.88
CA LYS A 38 -0.66 -4.67 2.12
C LYS A 38 -1.72 -5.43 2.92
N ALA A 39 -1.74 -5.20 4.22
CA ALA A 39 -2.80 -5.63 5.13
C ALA A 39 -3.12 -4.48 6.11
N LYS A 40 -4.41 -4.34 6.43
CA LYS A 40 -4.89 -3.46 7.51
C LYS A 40 -5.34 -4.36 8.66
N LEU A 41 -4.70 -4.21 9.82
CA LEU A 41 -4.90 -5.08 10.96
C LEU A 41 -5.83 -4.43 11.98
N LYS A 42 -6.82 -5.19 12.46
CA LYS A 42 -7.79 -4.78 13.48
C LYS A 42 -8.22 -5.99 14.31
N GLY A 43 -8.70 -5.75 15.53
CA GLY A 43 -9.28 -6.79 16.38
C GLY A 43 -10.58 -7.37 15.82
N ASP A 44 -11.40 -6.55 15.14
CA ASP A 44 -12.64 -7.00 14.48
C ASP A 44 -12.40 -8.03 13.37
N ASN A 45 -11.17 -8.11 12.86
CA ASN A 45 -10.79 -9.07 11.82
C ASN A 45 -10.31 -10.41 12.41
N GLU A 46 -10.10 -10.50 13.73
CA GLU A 46 -9.79 -11.78 14.39
C GLU A 46 -10.99 -12.74 14.29
N VAL A 47 -10.70 -14.03 14.43
CA VAL A 47 -11.73 -15.07 14.43
C VAL A 47 -11.51 -15.97 15.66
N PRO A 48 -12.28 -15.76 16.75
CA PRO A 48 -13.33 -14.76 16.94
C PRO A 48 -12.79 -13.32 17.09
N ALA A 49 -13.64 -12.32 16.84
CA ALA A 49 -13.27 -10.91 16.94
C ALA A 49 -12.81 -10.50 18.35
N VAL A 50 -11.81 -9.63 18.42
CA VAL A 50 -11.23 -9.11 19.67
C VAL A 50 -11.55 -7.63 19.83
N SER A 51 -12.09 -7.26 21.01
CA SER A 51 -12.33 -5.86 21.36
C SER A 51 -11.04 -5.21 21.87
N THR A 52 -10.30 -4.56 20.97
CA THR A 52 -9.07 -3.82 21.28
C THR A 52 -9.05 -2.46 20.57
N THR A 53 -8.28 -1.52 21.11
CA THR A 53 -7.98 -0.26 20.41
C THR A 53 -6.77 -0.39 19.48
N ALA A 54 -6.09 -1.54 19.51
CA ALA A 54 -4.94 -1.81 18.68
C ALA A 54 -5.30 -1.78 17.18
N THR A 55 -4.41 -1.19 16.38
CA THR A 55 -4.50 -1.26 14.93
C THR A 55 -3.13 -1.45 14.32
N GLY A 56 -3.09 -1.99 13.10
CA GLY A 56 -1.83 -2.17 12.38
C GLY A 56 -1.96 -1.94 10.87
N LYS A 57 -0.82 -1.64 10.24
CA LYS A 57 -0.69 -1.62 8.78
C LYS A 57 0.58 -2.35 8.40
N ALA A 58 0.43 -3.44 7.66
CA ALA A 58 1.53 -4.18 7.06
C ALA A 58 1.67 -3.81 5.58
N LYS A 59 2.91 -3.70 5.12
CA LYS A 59 3.30 -3.42 3.74
C LYS A 59 4.42 -4.36 3.35
N PHE A 60 4.35 -4.90 2.14
CA PHE A 60 5.29 -5.87 1.60
C PHE A 60 5.79 -5.42 0.24
N LYS A 61 7.10 -5.52 0.03
CA LYS A 61 7.79 -5.16 -1.21
C LYS A 61 8.53 -6.38 -1.71
N VAL A 62 8.18 -6.82 -2.91
CA VAL A 62 8.85 -7.94 -3.57
C VAL A 62 10.08 -7.41 -4.31
N LYS A 63 11.24 -8.04 -4.12
CA LYS A 63 12.46 -7.83 -4.89
C LYS A 63 13.11 -9.18 -5.14
N ASP A 64 13.23 -9.59 -6.39
CA ASP A 64 13.94 -10.81 -6.81
C ASP A 64 13.68 -12.03 -5.91
N ASP A 65 14.58 -12.31 -4.97
CA ASP A 65 14.62 -13.45 -4.06
C ASP A 65 14.14 -13.15 -2.62
N ALA A 66 13.57 -11.97 -2.39
CA ALA A 66 13.19 -11.50 -1.07
C ALA A 66 11.87 -10.69 -1.04
N ILE A 67 11.18 -10.74 0.09
CA ILE A 67 10.06 -9.85 0.42
C ILE A 67 10.43 -9.01 1.63
N THR A 68 10.73 -7.73 1.42
CA THR A 68 10.91 -6.78 2.53
C THR A 68 9.54 -6.40 3.08
N TYR A 69 9.37 -6.39 4.39
CA TYR A 69 8.12 -5.97 5.03
C TYR A 69 8.33 -4.90 6.09
N LYS A 70 7.26 -4.14 6.32
CA LYS A 70 7.13 -3.22 7.45
C LYS A 70 5.72 -3.26 7.98
N ILE A 71 5.60 -3.44 9.29
CA ILE A 71 4.35 -3.41 10.04
C ILE A 71 4.45 -2.26 11.04
N ASN A 72 3.49 -1.34 10.99
CA ASN A 72 3.33 -0.31 12.01
C ASN A 72 2.10 -0.64 12.84
N ILE A 73 2.28 -0.78 14.15
CA ILE A 73 1.25 -1.17 15.12
C ILE A 73 1.13 -0.04 16.14
N THR A 74 -0.10 0.33 16.47
CA THR A 74 -0.41 1.36 17.48
C THR A 74 -1.42 0.83 18.48
N GLY A 75 -1.44 1.37 19.70
CA GLY A 75 -2.39 0.97 20.75
C GLY A 75 -1.93 -0.21 21.60
N ILE A 76 -0.82 -0.85 21.22
CA ILE A 76 -0.14 -1.90 21.99
C ILE A 76 1.39 -1.80 21.84
N THR A 77 2.10 -2.23 22.88
CA THR A 77 3.58 -2.29 22.92
C THR A 77 4.11 -3.69 23.29
N ASP A 78 3.24 -4.59 23.74
CA ASP A 78 3.61 -5.95 24.18
C ASP A 78 3.43 -7.01 23.09
N VAL A 79 3.94 -6.76 21.89
CA VAL A 79 3.96 -7.77 20.82
C VAL A 79 4.84 -8.96 21.23
N LYS A 80 4.25 -10.16 21.25
CA LYS A 80 4.92 -11.43 21.55
C LYS A 80 5.21 -12.25 20.32
N MET A 81 4.29 -12.25 19.35
CA MET A 81 4.44 -12.95 18.08
C MET A 81 3.87 -12.09 16.95
N ALA A 82 4.45 -12.25 15.76
CA ALA A 82 3.95 -11.66 14.54
C ALA A 82 4.13 -12.67 13.42
N HIS A 83 3.02 -13.15 12.85
CA HIS A 83 3.04 -14.23 11.88
C HIS A 83 2.37 -13.83 10.58
N ILE A 84 2.79 -14.47 9.49
CA ILE A 84 1.92 -14.68 8.33
C ILE A 84 1.34 -16.08 8.46
N HIS A 85 0.03 -16.20 8.30
CA HIS A 85 -0.69 -17.48 8.29
C HIS A 85 -1.25 -17.78 6.90
N ALA A 86 -1.46 -19.05 6.60
CA ALA A 86 -2.23 -19.50 5.43
C ALA A 86 -3.72 -19.60 5.80
N GLY A 87 -4.59 -18.86 5.13
CA GLY A 87 -6.03 -18.89 5.37
C GLY A 87 -6.76 -17.76 4.67
N ASN A 88 -7.98 -18.03 4.21
CA ASN A 88 -8.86 -17.02 3.62
C ASN A 88 -9.44 -16.09 4.68
N GLU A 89 -10.10 -15.02 4.24
CA GLU A 89 -10.82 -14.14 5.14
C GLU A 89 -11.88 -14.92 5.94
N GLY A 90 -11.85 -14.78 7.28
CA GLY A 90 -12.77 -15.49 8.18
C GLY A 90 -12.34 -16.90 8.60
N GLU A 91 -11.22 -17.43 8.11
CA GLU A 91 -10.76 -18.80 8.40
C GLU A 91 -9.42 -18.80 9.15
N ASN A 92 -9.30 -19.53 10.27
CA ASN A 92 -8.00 -19.70 10.93
C ASN A 92 -7.17 -20.74 10.17
N GLY A 93 -5.85 -20.53 10.12
CA GLY A 93 -4.93 -21.54 9.63
C GLY A 93 -3.54 -21.41 10.24
N ASP A 94 -2.64 -22.30 9.84
CA ASP A 94 -1.33 -22.44 10.47
C ASP A 94 -0.37 -21.28 10.10
N PRO A 95 0.54 -20.90 11.01
CA PRO A 95 1.59 -19.94 10.70
C PRO A 95 2.56 -20.53 9.65
N ILE A 96 2.93 -19.69 8.68
CA ILE A 96 3.82 -20.03 7.57
C ILE A 96 5.07 -19.14 7.50
N VAL A 97 5.12 -18.04 8.27
CA VAL A 97 6.30 -17.19 8.46
C VAL A 97 6.28 -16.57 9.85
N ASP A 98 7.41 -16.63 10.58
CA ASP A 98 7.66 -15.85 11.80
C ASP A 98 8.38 -14.53 11.49
N LEU A 99 7.64 -13.43 11.59
CA LEU A 99 8.10 -12.09 11.26
C LEU A 99 8.95 -11.44 12.35
N LEU A 100 9.01 -12.01 13.56
CA LEU A 100 9.98 -11.59 14.57
C LEU A 100 11.31 -12.33 14.41
N LYS A 101 11.29 -13.54 13.83
CA LYS A 101 12.50 -14.28 13.46
C LYS A 101 13.15 -13.75 12.18
N SER A 102 12.35 -13.37 11.18
CA SER A 102 12.84 -12.81 9.91
C SER A 102 13.12 -11.29 9.95
N GLY A 103 13.14 -10.69 11.14
CA GLY A 103 13.25 -9.24 11.27
C GLY A 103 13.49 -8.77 12.69
N ASN A 104 13.23 -7.48 12.92
CA ASN A 104 13.39 -6.85 14.23
C ASN A 104 12.15 -6.04 14.60
N GLN A 105 11.85 -6.00 15.90
CA GLN A 105 10.85 -5.10 16.46
C GLN A 105 11.51 -3.90 17.15
N ASN A 106 10.92 -2.72 16.94
CA ASN A 106 11.30 -1.48 17.61
C ASN A 106 10.06 -0.93 18.31
N LYS A 107 10.13 -0.84 19.64
CA LYS A 107 9.03 -0.34 20.47
C LYS A 107 9.15 1.16 20.65
N SER A 108 8.02 1.85 20.62
CA SER A 108 7.87 3.24 21.07
C SER A 108 6.87 3.28 22.24
N GLN A 109 6.60 4.47 22.76
CA GLN A 109 5.64 4.65 23.85
C GLN A 109 4.21 4.23 23.44
N ASP A 110 3.86 4.40 22.15
CA ASP A 110 2.48 4.26 21.66
C ASP A 110 2.30 3.09 20.67
N GLY A 111 3.36 2.33 20.39
CA GLY A 111 3.30 1.32 19.34
C GLY A 111 4.57 0.50 19.13
N VAL A 112 4.53 -0.33 18.09
CA VAL A 112 5.63 -1.19 17.66
C VAL A 112 5.78 -1.10 16.15
N ILE A 113 7.02 -0.96 15.69
CA ILE A 113 7.38 -1.14 14.29
C ILE A 113 8.12 -2.46 14.16
N ILE A 114 7.62 -3.35 13.31
CA ILE A 114 8.29 -4.60 12.94
C ILE A 114 8.74 -4.47 11.50
N GLY A 115 9.99 -4.83 11.20
CA GLY A 115 10.48 -4.82 9.84
C GLY A 115 11.60 -5.82 9.64
N GLY A 116 11.68 -6.35 8.42
CA GLY A 116 12.61 -7.41 8.07
C GLY A 116 12.47 -7.81 6.61
N GLU A 117 13.03 -8.96 6.32
CA GLU A 117 13.06 -9.55 5.00
C GLU A 117 12.72 -11.03 5.08
N ILE A 118 11.82 -11.48 4.21
CA ILE A 118 11.42 -12.89 4.11
C ILE A 118 12.10 -13.46 2.88
N THR A 119 12.85 -14.53 3.10
CA THR A 119 13.46 -15.37 2.08
C THR A 119 12.79 -16.75 2.07
N ALA A 120 13.14 -17.60 1.11
CA ALA A 120 12.59 -18.96 1.06
C ALA A 120 12.92 -19.81 2.30
N SER A 121 14.03 -19.54 2.99
CA SER A 121 14.40 -20.25 4.23
C SER A 121 13.57 -19.86 5.45
N ASP A 122 12.85 -18.74 5.38
CA ASP A 122 11.95 -18.28 6.45
C ASP A 122 10.54 -18.87 6.33
N LEU A 123 10.28 -19.66 5.27
CA LEU A 123 9.01 -20.34 5.09
C LEU A 123 8.92 -21.57 5.98
N GLU A 124 7.83 -21.63 6.74
CA GLU A 124 7.57 -22.66 7.75
C GLU A 124 6.20 -23.32 7.51
N GLY A 125 5.87 -24.30 8.35
CA GLY A 125 4.59 -25.02 8.27
C GLY A 125 4.33 -25.63 6.89
N SER A 126 3.13 -25.40 6.35
CA SER A 126 2.73 -25.89 5.03
C SER A 126 3.52 -25.28 3.86
N MET A 127 4.29 -24.21 4.09
CA MET A 127 5.17 -23.59 3.09
C MET A 127 6.64 -23.96 3.23
N SER A 128 7.02 -24.80 4.18
CA SER A 128 8.42 -25.20 4.36
C SER A 128 9.00 -25.86 3.11
N GLY A 129 10.17 -25.40 2.67
CA GLY A 129 10.86 -25.89 1.46
C GLY A 129 10.26 -25.44 0.13
N LYS A 130 9.22 -24.59 0.14
CA LYS A 130 8.65 -23.99 -1.07
C LYS A 130 9.47 -22.80 -1.56
N ALA A 131 9.18 -22.34 -2.78
CA ALA A 131 9.79 -21.14 -3.31
C ALA A 131 9.07 -19.89 -2.78
N LEU A 132 9.78 -18.76 -2.74
CA LEU A 132 9.17 -17.49 -2.33
C LEU A 132 8.03 -17.05 -3.28
N THR A 133 8.04 -17.51 -4.53
CA THR A 133 6.94 -17.32 -5.49
C THR A 133 5.65 -18.01 -5.09
N ASP A 134 5.71 -19.09 -4.31
CA ASP A 134 4.52 -19.76 -3.77
C ASP A 134 3.85 -18.87 -2.71
N LEU A 135 4.65 -18.26 -1.81
CA LEU A 135 4.15 -17.28 -0.84
C LEU A 135 3.54 -16.07 -1.55
N GLN A 136 4.22 -15.52 -2.57
CA GLN A 136 3.69 -14.39 -3.35
C GLN A 136 2.36 -14.73 -4.02
N SER A 137 2.20 -15.96 -4.52
CA SER A 137 0.97 -16.42 -5.16
C SER A 137 -0.17 -16.50 -4.14
N ALA A 138 0.10 -17.04 -2.94
CA ALA A 138 -0.88 -17.09 -1.85
C ALA A 138 -1.25 -15.68 -1.32
N MET A 139 -0.30 -14.75 -1.27
CA MET A 139 -0.57 -13.34 -0.96
C MET A 139 -1.41 -12.65 -2.04
N ALA A 140 -1.18 -12.99 -3.31
CA ALA A 140 -1.91 -12.42 -4.43
C ALA A 140 -3.35 -12.96 -4.56
N SER A 141 -3.58 -14.21 -4.15
CA SER A 141 -4.90 -14.83 -4.13
C SER A 141 -5.69 -14.53 -2.84
N GLU A 142 -5.19 -13.63 -1.98
CA GLU A 142 -5.78 -13.32 -0.68
C GLU A 142 -5.95 -14.57 0.22
N GLY A 143 -5.05 -15.54 0.10
CA GLY A 143 -5.04 -16.77 0.92
C GLY A 143 -4.11 -16.70 2.13
N THR A 144 -3.68 -15.49 2.52
CA THR A 144 -2.78 -15.28 3.66
C THR A 144 -3.13 -14.03 4.45
N TYR A 145 -2.82 -14.03 5.74
CA TYR A 145 -3.07 -12.89 6.62
C TYR A 145 -1.90 -12.66 7.58
N VAL A 146 -1.73 -11.41 8.01
CA VAL A 146 -0.85 -11.06 9.13
C VAL A 146 -1.63 -11.13 10.42
N ASN A 147 -1.04 -11.71 11.46
CA ASN A 147 -1.60 -11.76 12.80
C ASN A 147 -0.56 -11.34 13.83
N ILE A 148 -0.96 -10.53 14.81
CA ILE A 148 -0.12 -10.03 15.89
C ILE A 148 -0.68 -10.53 17.20
N HIS A 149 0.17 -11.08 18.05
CA HIS A 149 -0.21 -11.67 19.33
C HIS A 149 0.45 -10.91 20.48
N THR A 150 -0.25 -10.85 21.61
CA THR A 150 0.24 -10.22 22.84
C THR A 150 0.07 -11.17 24.02
N SER A 151 0.51 -10.77 25.22
CA SER A 151 0.28 -11.58 26.42
C SER A 151 -1.22 -11.71 26.76
N GLU A 152 -2.01 -10.67 26.48
CA GLU A 152 -3.46 -10.64 26.75
C GLU A 152 -4.25 -11.43 25.71
N HIS A 153 -3.78 -11.44 24.47
CA HIS A 153 -4.39 -12.15 23.35
C HIS A 153 -3.37 -13.07 22.67
N PRO A 154 -3.03 -14.22 23.30
CA PRO A 154 -2.03 -15.14 22.78
C PRO A 154 -2.45 -15.81 21.47
N ASP A 155 -3.75 -15.99 21.24
CA ASP A 155 -4.28 -16.58 20.02
C ASP A 155 -4.41 -15.57 18.85
N GLY A 156 -4.25 -14.27 19.13
CA GLY A 156 -4.31 -13.18 18.14
C GLY A 156 -5.02 -11.95 18.71
N GLU A 157 -4.38 -10.78 18.60
CA GLU A 157 -4.97 -9.49 18.99
C GLU A 157 -5.48 -8.68 17.80
N ILE A 158 -4.68 -8.60 16.73
CA ILE A 158 -5.04 -7.90 15.49
C ILE A 158 -4.63 -8.67 14.24
N ARG A 159 -5.55 -8.73 13.27
CA ARG A 159 -5.43 -9.52 12.05
C ARG A 159 -5.76 -8.70 10.82
N GLY A 160 -5.09 -8.99 9.71
CA GLY A 160 -5.39 -8.35 8.43
C GLY A 160 -5.06 -9.25 7.25
N GLN A 161 -6.05 -9.49 6.38
CA GLN A 161 -5.87 -10.20 5.13
C GLN A 161 -4.86 -9.45 4.24
N ILE A 162 -3.91 -10.20 3.70
CA ILE A 162 -2.91 -9.68 2.76
C ILE A 162 -3.53 -9.66 1.37
N LYS A 163 -3.41 -8.52 0.70
CA LYS A 163 -3.89 -8.33 -0.67
C LYS A 163 -2.97 -7.47 -1.49
N VAL A 164 -3.14 -7.53 -2.81
CA VAL A 164 -2.40 -6.69 -3.74
C VAL A 164 -2.68 -5.21 -3.44
N SER A 165 -1.62 -4.42 -3.33
CA SER A 165 -1.74 -2.98 -3.28
C SER A 165 -2.23 -2.49 -4.65
N GLY A 166 -3.48 -2.02 -4.74
CA GLY A 166 -3.97 -1.39 -5.96
C GLY A 166 -3.04 -0.26 -6.41
N ASN A 167 -2.62 -0.27 -7.68
CA ASN A 167 -1.95 0.87 -8.29
C ASN A 167 -2.93 2.04 -8.29
N ALA A 168 -2.51 3.21 -7.80
CA ALA A 168 -3.20 4.46 -8.10
C ALA A 168 -2.93 4.81 -9.57
N THR A 169 -3.64 4.15 -10.49
CA THR A 169 -3.66 4.52 -11.91
C THR A 169 -5.05 4.20 -12.47
N GLU A 170 -5.84 5.26 -12.63
CA GLU A 170 -6.92 5.42 -13.61
C GLU A 170 -8.18 4.54 -13.48
N THR A 171 -9.08 4.93 -12.58
CA THR A 171 -10.50 5.09 -12.96
C THR A 171 -10.78 6.56 -13.23
N SER A 172 -10.20 7.08 -14.32
CA SER A 172 -10.79 8.22 -15.02
C SER A 172 -11.97 7.67 -15.84
N SER A 173 -13.14 7.57 -15.22
CA SER A 173 -14.38 7.45 -15.98
C SER A 173 -14.81 8.86 -16.39
N LEU A 174 -14.14 9.41 -17.39
CA LEU A 174 -14.69 10.43 -18.27
C LEU A 174 -15.03 9.73 -19.57
N ASP A 175 -16.25 9.22 -19.69
CA ASP A 175 -16.92 9.20 -20.98
C ASP A 175 -18.22 10.01 -20.84
N ALA A 176 -18.13 11.22 -21.38
CA ALA A 176 -19.28 12.04 -21.67
C ALA A 176 -19.80 11.61 -23.04
N THR A 177 -20.97 10.98 -23.08
CA THR A 177 -21.79 11.00 -24.29
C THR A 177 -22.94 11.98 -24.09
N ALA A 178 -22.71 13.20 -24.56
CA ALA A 178 -23.78 14.13 -24.90
C ALA A 178 -24.38 13.75 -26.27
N THR A 179 -25.62 14.18 -26.46
CA THR A 179 -26.39 14.32 -27.72
C THR A 179 -27.18 13.12 -28.23
N GLY A 180 -28.49 13.24 -27.99
CA GLY A 180 -29.63 12.67 -28.71
C GLY A 180 -30.87 13.44 -28.26
#